data_AF-A0AAD9PMD8-F1
#
_entry.id   AF-A0AAD9PMD8-F1
#
_cell.length_a   1.000
_cell.length_b   1.000
_cell.length_c   1.000
_cell.angle_alpha   90.00
_cell.angle_beta   90.00
_cell.angle_gamma   90.00
#
_symmetry.space_group_name_H-M   'P 1'
#
loop_
_entity.id
_entity.type
_entity.pdbx_description
1 polymer ?
#
loop_
_entity_poly.entity_id
_entity_poly.type
_entity_poly.pdbx_seq_one_letter_code
_entity_poly.pdbx_strand_id
1 'polypeptide(L)'
;MNRCPDNLSLGFSNDPSIRISIDKSRIYSRGSIETVIHTADCGNYDVNSVVYRKASYWREKTTPELEEEIRRVRKVLANIEIYRKNRNPDLRPESLGHARRTLAQLLFIRHERHLADLREQQKRKMENGNTNKSTE
;
A
#
# COMPACT_ATOMS: atom_id res chain seq x y z
N MET A 1 -13.94 4.64 36.85
CA MET A 1 -14.39 3.65 35.85
C MET A 1 -14.65 4.39 34.56
N ASN A 2 -13.82 4.16 33.53
CA ASN A 2 -13.92 4.83 32.24
C ASN A 2 -14.88 4.05 31.32
N ARG A 3 -15.93 4.70 30.83
CA ARG A 3 -16.58 4.37 29.55
C ARG A 3 -16.94 5.65 28.82
N CYS A 4 -16.64 5.64 27.53
CA CYS A 4 -16.62 6.73 26.56
C CYS A 4 -18.01 7.34 26.27
N PRO A 5 -18.10 8.65 25.97
CA PRO A 5 -19.24 9.20 25.24
C PRO A 5 -18.94 9.31 23.73
N ASP A 6 -19.78 8.62 22.97
CA ASP A 6 -20.66 9.13 21.90
C ASP A 6 -20.11 9.93 20.70
N ASN A 7 -20.34 9.32 19.53
CA ASN A 7 -20.91 9.93 18.31
C ASN A 7 -20.18 11.11 17.68
N LEU A 8 -19.29 10.81 16.72
CA LEU A 8 -18.94 11.78 15.67
C LEU A 8 -20.05 11.81 14.61
N SER A 9 -20.93 12.80 14.75
CA SER A 9 -21.87 13.23 13.71
C SER A 9 -21.09 13.75 12.49
N LEU A 10 -21.26 13.10 11.34
CA LEU A 10 -20.78 13.60 10.05
C LEU A 10 -21.80 14.59 9.48
N GLY A 11 -21.69 15.85 9.87
CA GLY A 11 -22.37 16.96 9.19
C GLY A 11 -21.57 17.40 7.97
N PHE A 12 -22.07 17.12 6.77
CA PHE A 12 -21.59 17.78 5.55
C PHE A 12 -22.28 19.15 5.46
N SER A 13 -21.54 20.22 5.74
CA SER A 13 -21.98 21.60 5.47
C SER A 13 -21.55 22.00 4.06
N ASN A 14 -22.50 22.43 3.23
CA ASN A 14 -22.30 22.86 1.84
C ASN A 14 -22.01 24.38 1.74
N ASP A 15 -21.11 24.91 2.59
CA ASP A 15 -20.74 26.32 2.56
C ASP A 15 -19.43 26.53 1.77
N PRO A 16 -19.40 27.33 0.68
CA PRO A 16 -18.20 27.54 -0.15
C PRO A 16 -17.09 28.35 0.53
N SER A 17 -17.31 28.86 1.75
CA SER A 17 -16.33 29.69 2.47
C SER A 17 -15.32 28.90 3.31
N ILE A 18 -15.42 27.57 3.39
CA ILE A 18 -14.45 26.74 4.11
C ILE A 18 -13.19 26.59 3.27
N ARG A 19 -12.28 27.56 3.35
CA ARG A 19 -10.88 27.36 3.00
C ARG A 19 -10.32 26.32 3.97
N ILE A 20 -10.19 25.09 3.49
CA ILE A 20 -9.45 24.04 4.19
C ILE A 20 -7.99 24.49 4.25
N SER A 21 -7.64 25.19 5.32
CA SER A 21 -6.25 25.40 5.70
C SER A 21 -5.69 24.03 6.07
N ILE A 22 -5.10 23.36 5.09
CA ILE A 22 -4.36 22.12 5.29
C ILE A 22 -3.13 22.50 6.13
N ASP A 23 -3.28 22.37 7.44
CA ASP A 23 -2.18 22.48 8.38
C ASP A 23 -1.15 21.38 8.03
N LYS A 24 -0.04 21.80 7.40
CA LYS A 24 1.07 20.94 6.97
C LYS A 24 1.74 20.21 8.14
N SER A 25 1.40 20.51 9.39
CA SER A 25 2.08 19.97 10.57
C SER A 25 1.42 18.74 11.20
N ARG A 26 0.30 18.24 10.64
CA ARG A 26 -0.45 17.12 11.25
C ARG A 26 -0.67 15.89 10.38
N ILE A 27 0.16 15.69 9.36
CA ILE A 27 0.47 14.33 8.90
C ILE A 27 1.36 13.72 10.00
N TYR A 28 0.77 13.27 11.11
CA TYR A 28 1.44 12.31 11.97
C TYR A 28 1.76 11.12 11.08
N SER A 29 3.01 11.08 10.63
CA SER A 29 3.66 9.91 10.07
C SER A 29 3.34 8.76 11.02
N ARG A 30 2.43 7.87 10.63
CA ARG A 30 2.29 6.55 11.24
C ARG A 30 3.60 5.84 10.92
N GLY A 31 4.61 6.07 11.77
CA GLY A 31 6.03 5.77 11.57
C GLY A 31 6.39 4.29 11.40
N SER A 32 5.42 3.39 11.29
CA SER A 32 5.67 2.03 10.81
C SER A 32 4.39 1.47 10.22
N ILE A 33 4.20 1.67 8.92
CA ILE A 33 3.22 0.91 8.17
C ILE A 33 3.80 -0.51 8.03
N GLU A 34 3.46 -1.35 9.00
CA GLU A 34 3.78 -2.77 8.98
C GLU A 34 2.88 -3.47 7.95
N THR A 35 3.49 -4.34 7.17
CA THR A 35 3.00 -4.99 5.97
C THR A 35 2.93 -6.48 6.21
N VAL A 36 1.83 -7.13 5.87
CA VAL A 36 1.58 -8.53 6.20
C VAL A 36 1.93 -9.44 5.02
N ILE A 37 3.05 -10.15 5.08
CA ILE A 37 3.44 -11.15 4.08
C ILE A 37 2.81 -12.50 4.42
N HIS A 38 2.45 -13.24 3.37
CA HIS A 38 2.10 -14.65 3.44
C HIS A 38 3.32 -15.51 3.11
N THR A 39 3.67 -16.44 4.00
CA THR A 39 4.91 -17.23 3.92
C THR A 39 5.01 -18.06 2.66
N ALA A 40 6.26 -18.25 2.23
CA ALA A 40 6.67 -18.99 1.05
C ALA A 40 6.49 -20.49 1.28
N ASP A 41 5.45 -21.07 0.66
CA ASP A 41 5.51 -22.42 0.09
C ASP A 41 4.41 -22.56 -0.97
N CYS A 42 4.82 -22.96 -2.15
CA CYS A 42 4.03 -22.96 -3.40
C CYS A 42 2.91 -24.01 -3.47
N GLY A 43 2.58 -24.68 -2.35
CA GLY A 43 1.52 -25.70 -2.30
C GLY A 43 0.27 -25.27 -1.53
N ASN A 44 0.39 -24.37 -0.55
CA ASN A 44 -0.73 -24.04 0.34
C ASN A 44 -0.56 -22.60 0.85
N TYR A 45 -1.15 -21.63 0.14
CA TYR A 45 -1.15 -20.24 0.59
C TYR A 45 -2.04 -20.14 1.84
N ASP A 46 -1.42 -20.16 3.02
CA ASP A 46 -2.14 -19.99 4.28
C ASP A 46 -2.83 -18.63 4.30
N VAL A 47 -4.16 -18.67 4.23
CA VAL A 47 -5.05 -17.50 4.27
C VAL A 47 -4.92 -16.72 5.57
N ASN A 48 -4.41 -17.36 6.63
CA ASN A 48 -4.23 -16.80 7.95
C ASN A 48 -2.75 -16.49 8.29
N SER A 49 -1.79 -16.78 7.41
CA SER A 49 -0.38 -16.50 7.72
C SER A 49 -0.15 -15.00 7.75
N VAL A 50 0.25 -14.46 8.89
CA VAL A 50 0.51 -13.04 9.08
C VAL A 50 1.98 -12.84 9.45
N VAL A 51 2.79 -12.33 8.53
CA VAL A 51 4.17 -11.89 8.82
C VAL A 51 4.31 -10.39 8.65
N TYR A 52 4.48 -9.66 9.75
CA TYR A 52 4.68 -8.22 9.72
C TYR A 52 6.09 -7.83 9.26
N ARG A 53 6.19 -7.04 8.19
CA ARG A 53 7.42 -6.38 7.71
C ARG A 53 7.24 -4.88 7.69
N LYS A 54 8.32 -4.11 7.84
CA LYS A 54 8.23 -2.64 7.71
C LYS A 54 8.32 -2.24 6.23
N ALA A 55 7.83 -1.05 5.89
CA ALA A 55 8.00 -0.51 4.54
C ALA A 55 9.48 -0.44 4.08
N SER A 56 10.43 -0.23 4.99
CA SER A 56 11.87 -0.25 4.68
C SER A 56 12.33 -1.57 4.06
N TYR A 57 11.88 -2.70 4.62
CA TYR A 57 12.17 -4.04 4.13
C TYR A 57 11.78 -4.19 2.65
N TRP A 58 10.63 -3.66 2.25
CA TRP A 58 10.17 -3.73 0.86
C TRP A 58 10.90 -2.80 -0.08
N ARG A 59 11.34 -1.65 0.42
CA ARG A 59 12.12 -0.71 -0.38
C ARG A 59 13.47 -1.29 -0.75
N GLU A 60 14.05 -2.13 0.11
CA GLU A 60 15.29 -2.87 -0.13
C GLU A 60 15.14 -3.99 -1.18
N LYS A 61 13.91 -4.49 -1.42
CA LYS A 61 13.66 -5.55 -2.40
C LYS A 61 13.76 -5.06 -3.84
N THR A 62 14.18 -5.90 -4.76
CA THR A 62 14.18 -5.58 -6.19
C THR A 62 12.75 -5.45 -6.72
N THR A 63 12.55 -4.78 -7.88
CA THR A 63 11.23 -4.67 -8.51
C THR A 63 10.61 -6.03 -8.86
N PRO A 64 11.35 -6.99 -9.42
CA PRO A 64 10.82 -8.35 -9.65
C PRO A 64 10.37 -9.05 -8.36
N GLU A 65 11.14 -8.95 -7.27
CA GLU A 65 10.75 -9.52 -5.98
C GLU A 65 9.47 -8.87 -5.42
N LEU A 66 9.33 -7.55 -5.57
CA LEU A 66 8.14 -6.82 -5.14
C LEU A 66 6.89 -7.24 -5.94
N GLU A 67 7.02 -7.39 -7.26
CA GLU A 67 5.94 -7.85 -8.14
C GLU A 67 5.52 -9.29 -7.83
N GLU A 68 6.48 -10.17 -7.54
CA GLU A 68 6.19 -11.54 -7.14
C GLU A 68 5.44 -11.60 -5.80
N GLU A 69 5.75 -10.72 -4.85
CA GLU A 69 4.95 -10.57 -3.64
C GLU A 69 3.52 -10.09 -3.94
N ILE A 70 3.36 -9.06 -4.77
CA ILE A 70 2.03 -8.55 -5.16
C ILE A 70 1.18 -9.69 -5.74
N ARG A 71 1.79 -10.53 -6.60
CA ARG A 71 1.14 -11.71 -7.17
C ARG A 71 0.71 -12.72 -6.09
N ARG A 72 1.55 -12.98 -5.09
CA ARG A 72 1.24 -13.87 -3.96
C ARG A 72 0.09 -13.33 -3.12
N VAL A 73 0.11 -12.06 -2.74
CA VAL A 73 -0.98 -11.45 -1.95
C VAL A 73 -2.30 -11.46 -2.71
N ARG A 74 -2.30 -11.25 -4.03
CA ARG A 74 -3.52 -11.37 -4.86
C ARG A 74 -4.10 -12.78 -4.85
N LYS A 75 -3.26 -13.82 -4.90
CA LYS A 75 -3.71 -15.21 -4.77
C LYS A 75 -4.33 -15.49 -3.41
N VAL A 76 -3.72 -14.96 -2.34
CA VAL A 76 -4.28 -15.10 -1.00
C VAL A 76 -5.66 -14.45 -0.90
N LEU A 77 -5.84 -13.25 -1.47
CA LEU A 77 -7.15 -12.60 -1.52
C LEU A 77 -8.20 -13.46 -2.24
N ALA A 78 -7.84 -14.07 -3.37
CA ALA A 78 -8.72 -15.00 -4.08
C ALA A 78 -9.07 -16.23 -3.23
N ASN A 79 -8.10 -16.81 -2.52
CA ASN A 79 -8.34 -17.93 -1.61
C ASN A 79 -9.24 -17.54 -0.44
N ILE A 80 -9.04 -16.36 0.16
CA ILE A 80 -9.91 -15.83 1.23
C ILE A 80 -11.35 -15.73 0.72
N GLU A 81 -11.58 -15.28 -0.52
CA GLU A 81 -12.93 -15.21 -1.10
C GLU A 81 -13.56 -16.60 -1.23
N ILE A 82 -12.79 -17.63 -1.63
CA ILE A 82 -13.27 -19.02 -1.67
C ILE A 82 -13.65 -19.50 -0.27
N TYR A 83 -12.80 -19.26 0.74
CA TYR A 83 -13.08 -19.64 2.13
C TYR A 83 -14.35 -18.95 2.66
N ARG A 84 -14.55 -17.67 2.34
CA ARG A 84 -15.76 -16.93 2.71
C ARG A 84 -17.02 -17.52 2.06
N LYS A 85 -16.95 -17.87 0.77
CA LYS A 85 -18.08 -18.49 0.05
C LYS A 85 -18.46 -19.83 0.67
N ASN A 86 -17.46 -20.63 1.03
CA ASN A 86 -17.65 -21.96 1.61
C ASN A 86 -17.97 -21.92 3.11
N ARG A 87 -18.06 -20.73 3.74
CA ARG A 87 -18.24 -20.54 5.19
C ARG A 87 -17.23 -21.37 6.01
N ASN A 88 -16.00 -21.48 5.51
CA ASN A 88 -14.98 -22.28 6.16
C ASN A 88 -14.64 -21.68 7.55
N PRO A 89 -14.80 -22.43 8.65
CA PRO A 89 -14.55 -21.94 10.00
C PRO A 89 -13.07 -21.64 10.28
N ASP A 90 -12.15 -22.16 9.47
CA ASP A 90 -10.72 -21.94 9.63
C ASP A 90 -10.29 -20.54 9.21
N LEU A 91 -11.13 -19.79 8.47
CA LEU A 91 -10.81 -18.44 8.04
C LEU A 91 -10.97 -17.46 9.20
N ARG A 92 -9.88 -16.80 9.60
CA ARG A 92 -9.93 -15.73 10.59
C ARG A 92 -10.56 -14.46 9.99
N PRO A 93 -11.39 -13.73 10.75
CA PRO A 93 -12.08 -12.53 10.24
C PRO A 93 -11.11 -11.42 9.83
N GLU A 94 -9.93 -11.33 10.45
CA GLU A 94 -8.93 -10.30 10.18
C GLU A 94 -8.13 -10.56 8.89
N SER A 95 -8.09 -11.80 8.40
CA SER A 95 -7.26 -12.23 7.27
C SER A 95 -7.49 -11.38 6.01
N LEU A 96 -8.75 -11.05 5.71
CA LEU A 96 -9.09 -10.16 4.59
C LEU A 96 -8.51 -8.75 4.77
N GLY A 97 -8.64 -8.20 5.97
CA GLY A 97 -8.15 -6.87 6.28
C GLY A 97 -6.62 -6.79 6.28
N HIS A 98 -5.95 -7.88 6.64
CA HIS A 98 -4.49 -7.98 6.57
C HIS A 98 -4.00 -8.04 5.12
N ALA A 99 -4.52 -8.98 4.33
CA ALA A 99 -4.11 -9.13 2.92
C ALA A 99 -4.36 -7.86 2.10
N ARG A 100 -5.49 -7.16 2.32
CA ARG A 100 -5.79 -5.87 1.66
C ARG A 100 -4.80 -4.78 2.04
N ARG A 101 -4.43 -4.67 3.32
CA ARG A 101 -3.44 -3.68 3.78
C ARG A 101 -2.09 -3.93 3.14
N THR A 102 -1.63 -5.17 3.09
CA THR A 102 -0.38 -5.54 2.42
C THR A 102 -0.40 -5.17 0.95
N LEU A 103 -1.46 -5.55 0.24
CA LEU A 103 -1.56 -5.24 -1.18
C LEU A 103 -1.48 -3.74 -1.43
N ALA A 104 -2.19 -2.94 -0.63
CA ALA A 104 -2.16 -1.48 -0.75
C ALA A 104 -0.74 -0.91 -0.53
N GLN A 105 -0.01 -1.43 0.45
CA GLN A 105 1.35 -0.97 0.76
C GLN A 105 2.35 -1.34 -0.34
N LEU A 106 2.28 -2.57 -0.86
CA LEU A 106 3.14 -3.01 -1.96
C LEU A 106 2.87 -2.20 -3.24
N LEU A 107 1.58 -1.96 -3.55
CA LEU A 107 1.19 -1.13 -4.69
C LEU A 107 1.64 0.33 -4.53
N PHE A 108 1.60 0.86 -3.30
CA PHE A 108 2.11 2.19 -3.01
C PHE A 108 3.62 2.27 -3.31
N ILE A 109 4.42 1.34 -2.79
CA ILE A 109 5.87 1.31 -3.02
C ILE A 109 6.19 1.14 -4.51
N ARG A 110 5.44 0.29 -5.21
CA ARG A 110 5.53 0.13 -6.66
C ARG A 110 5.25 1.44 -7.40
N HIS A 111 4.24 2.19 -6.96
CA HIS A 111 3.91 3.49 -7.53
C HIS A 111 5.01 4.53 -7.25
N GLU A 112 5.58 4.56 -6.04
CA GLU A 112 6.72 5.42 -5.71
C GLU A 112 7.89 5.19 -6.67
N ARG A 113 8.20 3.92 -6.99
CA ARG A 113 9.26 3.56 -7.96
C ARG A 113 8.94 4.06 -9.36
N HIS A 114 7.72 3.81 -9.83
CA HIS A 114 7.30 4.28 -11.15
C HIS A 114 7.44 5.80 -11.30
N LEU A 115 7.08 6.57 -10.26
CA LEU A 115 7.25 8.02 -10.27
C LEU A 115 8.72 8.44 -10.28
N ALA A 116 9.61 7.71 -9.58
CA ALA A 116 11.04 7.98 -9.63
C ALA A 116 11.61 7.74 -11.04
N ASP A 117 11.25 6.62 -11.68
CA ASP A 117 11.68 6.30 -13.04
C ASP A 117 11.23 7.38 -14.05
N LEU A 118 9.97 7.86 -13.94
CA LEU A 118 9.46 8.93 -14.80
C LEU A 118 10.24 10.23 -14.62
N ARG A 119 10.58 10.61 -13.38
CA ARG A 119 11.37 11.81 -13.09
C ARG A 119 12.78 11.69 -13.68
N GLU A 120 13.42 10.53 -13.57
CA GLU A 120 14.73 10.30 -14.18
C GLU A 120 14.68 10.37 -15.70
N GLN A 121 13.67 9.76 -16.33
CA GLN A 121 13.50 9.82 -17.79
C GLN A 121 13.31 11.26 -18.28
N GLN A 122 12.54 12.07 -17.55
CA GLN A 122 12.37 13.49 -17.86
C GLN A 122 13.69 14.25 -17.76
N LYS A 123 14.48 14.02 -16.71
CA LYS A 123 15.80 14.65 -16.53
C LYS A 123 16.75 14.31 -17.69
N ARG A 124 16.86 13.03 -18.06
CA ARG A 124 17.70 12.58 -19.18
C ARG A 124 17.29 13.21 -20.52
N LYS A 125 15.98 13.41 -20.75
CA LYS A 125 15.48 14.10 -21.95
C LYS A 125 15.88 15.57 -22.01
N MET A 126 15.87 16.28 -20.87
CA MET A 126 16.30 17.68 -20.83
C MET A 126 17.80 17.83 -21.07
N GLU A 127 18.61 16.94 -20.49
CA GLU A 127 20.07 16.94 -20.67
C GLU A 127 20.46 16.69 -22.14
N ASN A 128 19.86 15.68 -22.78
CA ASN A 128 20.12 15.37 -24.19
C ASN A 128 19.58 16.44 -25.17
N GLY A 129 18.52 17.15 -24.79
CA GLY A 129 17.98 18.26 -25.60
C GLY A 129 18.86 19.51 -25.58
N ASN A 130 19.64 19.71 -24.51
CA ASN A 130 20.57 20.83 -24.39
C ASN A 130 21.89 20.60 -25.13
N THR A 131 22.43 19.37 -25.12
CA THR A 131 23.67 19.05 -25.85
C THR A 131 23.54 19.26 -27.36
N ASN A 132 22.36 18.99 -27.92
CA ASN A 132 22.13 19.12 -29.36
C ASN A 132 21.91 20.56 -29.82
N LYS A 133 21.69 21.51 -28.89
CA LYS A 133 21.58 22.94 -29.18
C LYS A 133 22.89 23.71 -29.12
N SER A 134 23.96 23.08 -28.60
CA SER A 134 25.28 23.70 -28.48
C SER A 134 26.24 23.33 -29.60
N THR A 135 25.75 22.60 -30.62
CA THR A 135 26.55 22.13 -31.77
C THR A 135 26.12 22.71 -33.11
N GLU A 136 25.20 23.69 -33.12
CA GLU A 136 24.82 24.49 -34.30
C GLU A 136 25.31 25.94 -34.17
#